data_AF-A0A0D1L5E8-F1
#
_entry.id   AF-A0A0D1L5E8-F1
#
_cell.length_a   1.000
_cell.length_b   1.000
_cell.length_c   1.000
_cell.angle_alpha   90.00
_cell.angle_beta   90.00
_cell.angle_gamma   90.00
#
_symmetry.space_group_name_H-M   'P 1'
#
loop_
_entity.id
_entity.type
_entity.pdbx_description
1 polymer ?
#
loop_
_entity_poly.entity_id
_entity_poly.type
_entity_poly.pdbx_seq_one_letter_code
_entity_poly.pdbx_strand_id
1 'polypeptide(L)'
;HQLPAAGGVGMTTVAYCAVSPGGRTDGWQIWMRPEAIPGLRKLTDTIHGEGAAISAQIGHAGPVANSRTNKAKALAPVRFFNPLSMRFARKATRQDIDDVTAA
;
A
#
# COMPACT_ATOMS: atom_id res chain seq x y z
N HIS A 1 -15.65 -1.74 -2.80
CA HIS A 1 -15.98 -0.61 -1.91
C HIS A 1 -17.34 0.01 -2.19
N GLN A 2 -17.79 0.16 -3.45
CA GLN A 2 -19.14 0.69 -3.71
C GLN A 2 -20.26 -0.21 -3.19
N LEU A 3 -20.22 -1.53 -3.44
CA LEU A 3 -21.23 -2.47 -2.94
C LEU A 3 -21.48 -2.37 -1.43
N PRO A 4 -20.46 -2.40 -0.53
CA PRO A 4 -20.72 -2.20 0.89
C PRO A 4 -21.22 -0.78 1.23
N ALA A 5 -20.78 0.26 0.52
CA ALA A 5 -21.28 1.62 0.71
C ALA A 5 -22.78 1.74 0.38
N ALA A 6 -23.19 1.23 -0.79
CA ALA A 6 -24.59 1.12 -1.18
C ALA A 6 -25.42 0.23 -0.23
N GLY A 7 -24.76 -0.71 0.45
CA GLY A 7 -25.34 -1.53 1.52
C GLY A 7 -25.53 -0.82 2.86
N GLY A 8 -25.17 0.46 2.97
CA GLY A 8 -25.44 1.30 4.15
C GLY A 8 -24.37 1.29 5.25
N VAL A 9 -23.13 0.87 4.95
CA VAL A 9 -22.04 1.03 5.94
C VAL A 9 -21.71 2.50 6.15
N GLY A 10 -21.43 2.91 7.39
CA GLY A 10 -21.04 4.30 7.68
C GLY A 10 -19.66 4.67 7.10
N MET A 11 -18.76 3.70 6.94
CA MET A 11 -17.42 3.91 6.36
C MET A 11 -16.86 2.63 5.73
N THR A 12 -16.07 2.78 4.66
CA THR A 12 -15.22 1.71 4.12
C THR A 12 -13.74 2.11 4.16
N THR A 13 -12.83 1.13 4.31
CA THR A 13 -11.39 1.36 4.32
C THR A 13 -10.74 0.67 3.13
N VAL A 14 -10.04 1.44 2.29
CA VAL A 14 -9.22 0.88 1.21
C VAL A 14 -8.01 0.20 1.83
N ALA A 15 -7.94 -1.12 1.65
CA ALA A 15 -6.88 -1.93 2.22
C ALA A 15 -5.57 -1.73 1.46
N TYR A 16 -4.50 -1.61 2.25
CA TYR A 16 -3.10 -1.62 1.83
C TYR A 16 -2.71 -0.66 0.70
N CYS A 17 -2.60 0.61 1.06
CA CYS A 17 -2.03 1.66 0.23
C CYS A 17 -0.56 1.86 0.61
N ALA A 18 0.37 1.32 -0.19
CA ALA A 18 1.78 1.37 0.14
C ALA A 18 2.36 2.78 -0.03
N VAL A 19 3.21 3.22 0.90
CA VAL A 19 3.91 4.52 0.81
C VAL A 19 5.06 4.52 -0.21
N SER A 20 5.62 3.35 -0.51
CA SER A 20 6.77 3.20 -1.41
C SER A 20 6.57 2.07 -2.41
N PRO A 21 7.27 2.08 -3.57
CA PRO A 21 7.16 1.01 -4.58
C PRO A 21 7.50 -0.38 -4.02
N GLY A 22 8.51 -0.44 -3.15
CA GLY A 22 8.99 -1.66 -2.50
C GLY A 22 8.18 -2.09 -1.29
N GLY A 23 7.27 -1.24 -0.80
CA GLY A 23 6.45 -1.48 0.38
C GLY A 23 5.14 -2.23 0.10
N ARG A 24 4.93 -2.79 -1.09
CA ARG A 24 3.72 -3.55 -1.43
C ARG A 24 3.88 -5.05 -1.17
N THR A 25 2.83 -5.74 -0.72
CA THR A 25 2.83 -7.20 -0.70
C THR A 25 2.68 -7.80 -2.10
N ASP A 26 2.13 -7.05 -3.06
CA ASP A 26 2.12 -7.43 -4.48
C ASP A 26 2.11 -6.23 -5.45
N GLY A 27 2.62 -6.43 -6.66
CA GLY A 27 2.75 -5.40 -7.71
C GLY A 27 1.42 -4.78 -8.17
N TRP A 28 0.29 -5.46 -7.97
CA TRP A 28 -1.05 -4.93 -8.30
C TRP A 28 -1.65 -4.03 -7.22
N GLN A 29 -1.03 -3.92 -6.05
CA GLN A 29 -1.53 -3.07 -4.97
C GLN A 29 -1.28 -1.58 -5.24
N ILE A 30 -2.11 -0.75 -4.61
CA ILE A 30 -1.98 0.70 -4.64
C ILE A 30 -0.63 1.09 -4.03
N TRP A 31 0.09 1.93 -4.76
CA TRP A 31 1.21 2.70 -4.25
C TRP A 31 0.79 4.17 -4.29
N MET A 32 0.80 4.81 -3.12
CA MET A 32 0.46 6.22 -2.92
C MET A 32 1.49 7.09 -3.63
N ARG A 33 1.04 7.74 -4.71
CA ARG A 33 1.84 8.65 -5.53
C ARG A 33 0.91 9.60 -6.30
N PRO A 34 1.41 10.73 -6.84
CA PRO A 34 0.58 11.69 -7.55
C PRO A 34 -0.27 11.07 -8.68
N GLU A 35 0.27 10.09 -9.39
CA GLU A 35 -0.41 9.42 -10.50
C GLU A 35 -1.60 8.55 -10.06
N ALA A 36 -1.68 8.18 -8.78
CA ALA A 36 -2.81 7.43 -8.23
C ALA A 36 -4.00 8.35 -7.86
N ILE A 37 -3.75 9.66 -7.68
CA ILE A 37 -4.76 10.61 -7.18
C ILE A 37 -6.05 10.60 -8.01
N PRO A 38 -6.04 10.64 -9.35
CA PRO A 38 -7.28 10.67 -10.12
C PRO A 38 -8.18 9.45 -9.85
N GLY A 39 -7.59 8.25 -9.76
CA GLY A 39 -8.32 7.03 -9.44
C GLY A 39 -8.87 7.02 -8.00
N LEU A 40 -8.06 7.49 -7.04
CA LEU A 40 -8.46 7.59 -5.63
C LEU A 40 -9.58 8.62 -5.43
N ARG A 41 -9.56 9.75 -6.15
CA ARG A 41 -10.65 10.74 -6.13
C ARG A 41 -11.94 10.14 -6.68
N LYS A 42 -11.89 9.49 -7.84
CA LYS A 42 -13.06 8.81 -8.39
C LYS A 42 -13.66 7.79 -7.42
N LEU A 43 -12.82 6.99 -6.77
CA LEU A 43 -13.25 6.03 -5.75
C LEU A 43 -13.92 6.72 -4.56
N THR A 44 -13.29 7.78 -4.05
CA THR A 44 -13.79 8.59 -2.93
C THR A 44 -15.15 9.22 -3.26
N ASP A 45 -15.26 9.89 -4.42
CA ASP A 45 -16.48 10.52 -4.88
C ASP A 45 -17.63 9.50 -5.04
N THR A 46 -17.31 8.32 -5.57
CA THR A 46 -18.28 7.21 -5.69
C THR A 46 -18.81 6.79 -4.33
N ILE A 47 -17.94 6.63 -3.33
CA ILE A 47 -18.34 6.17 -1.99
C ILE A 47 -19.12 7.24 -1.23
N HIS A 48 -18.68 8.51 -1.31
CA HIS A 48 -19.42 9.63 -0.75
C HIS A 48 -20.80 9.78 -1.38
N GLY A 49 -20.94 9.50 -2.68
CA GLY A 49 -22.22 9.49 -3.39
C GLY A 49 -23.23 8.47 -2.83
N GLU A 50 -22.75 7.35 -2.27
CA GLU A 50 -23.59 6.36 -1.58
C GLU A 50 -23.89 6.74 -0.12
N GLY A 51 -23.39 7.89 0.38
CA GLY A 51 -23.60 8.37 1.75
C GLY A 51 -22.64 7.79 2.80
N ALA A 52 -21.64 7.03 2.40
CA ALA A 52 -20.63 6.46 3.29
C ALA A 52 -19.33 7.28 3.30
N ALA A 53 -18.60 7.28 4.42
CA ALA A 53 -17.23 7.80 4.45
C ALA A 53 -16.22 6.79 3.86
N ILE A 54 -15.03 7.28 3.50
CA ILE A 54 -13.90 6.43 3.10
C ILE A 54 -12.64 6.79 3.89
N SER A 55 -11.87 5.78 4.24
CA SER A 55 -10.49 5.90 4.75
C SER A 55 -9.52 5.03 3.94
N ALA A 56 -8.22 5.25 4.11
CA ALA A 56 -7.18 4.44 3.50
C ALA A 56 -6.22 3.90 4.56
N GLN A 57 -5.87 2.62 4.46
CA GLN A 57 -4.81 2.03 5.27
C GLN A 57 -3.46 2.29 4.60
N ILE A 58 -2.72 3.27 5.12
CA ILE A 58 -1.35 3.56 4.69
C ILE A 58 -0.39 2.56 5.32
N GLY A 59 0.51 1.96 4.55
CA GLY A 59 1.38 0.91 5.05
C GLY A 59 2.67 0.69 4.28
N HIS A 60 3.52 -0.18 4.85
CA HIS A 60 4.75 -0.66 4.23
C HIS A 60 4.98 -2.14 4.60
N ALA A 61 5.09 -3.01 3.58
CA ALA A 61 5.05 -4.47 3.75
C ALA A 61 6.33 -5.06 4.34
N GLY A 62 7.43 -4.31 4.29
CA GLY A 62 8.68 -4.70 4.91
C GLY A 62 9.12 -6.12 4.45
N PRO A 63 9.36 -7.06 5.38
CA PRO A 63 9.89 -8.39 5.03
C PRO A 63 8.92 -9.24 4.20
N VAL A 64 7.62 -8.94 4.20
CA VAL A 64 6.62 -9.67 3.39
C VAL A 64 6.37 -9.02 2.02
N ALA A 65 7.10 -7.96 1.67
CA ALA A 65 6.97 -7.32 0.37
C ALA A 65 7.44 -8.21 -0.80
N ASN A 66 6.65 -8.30 -1.86
CA ASN A 66 7.01 -9.11 -3.03
C ASN A 66 7.91 -8.33 -3.99
N SER A 67 9.21 -8.31 -3.69
CA SER A 67 10.21 -7.57 -4.48
C SER A 67 10.24 -7.94 -5.97
N ARG A 68 9.79 -9.16 -6.33
CA ARG A 68 9.73 -9.63 -7.72
C ARG A 68 8.60 -8.95 -8.49
N THR A 69 7.37 -8.96 -7.98
CA THR A 69 6.23 -8.34 -8.66
C THR A 69 6.25 -6.82 -8.53
N ASN A 70 6.76 -6.30 -7.42
CA ASN A 70 6.94 -4.87 -7.20
C ASN A 70 7.99 -4.22 -8.11
N LYS A 71 8.94 -5.02 -8.63
CA LYS A 71 10.15 -4.54 -9.33
C LYS A 71 10.94 -3.51 -8.50
N ALA A 72 10.92 -3.66 -7.18
CA ALA A 72 11.53 -2.76 -6.21
C ALA A 72 12.06 -3.54 -5.01
N LYS A 73 13.05 -3.00 -4.29
CA LYS A 73 13.68 -3.67 -3.14
C LYS A 73 12.72 -3.72 -1.96
N ALA A 74 12.65 -4.89 -1.30
CA ALA A 74 12.00 -5.04 0.00
C ALA A 74 12.97 -4.65 1.11
N LEU A 75 12.47 -3.94 2.12
CA LEU A 75 13.23 -3.57 3.32
C LEU A 75 12.80 -4.42 4.51
N ALA A 76 13.72 -4.74 5.41
CA ALA A 76 13.46 -5.48 6.63
C ALA A 76 14.41 -5.00 7.74
N PRO A 77 14.06 -5.18 9.04
CA PRO A 77 14.95 -4.79 10.14
C PRO A 77 16.28 -5.57 10.14
N VAL A 78 16.29 -6.75 9.52
CA VAL A 78 17.47 -7.60 9.27
C VAL A 78 17.46 -8.11 7.85
N ARG A 79 18.60 -8.61 7.36
CA ARG A 79 18.61 -9.36 6.09
C ARG A 79 17.79 -10.63 6.29
N PHE A 80 16.70 -10.75 5.55
CA PHE A 80 15.71 -11.82 5.73
C PHE A 80 15.44 -12.49 4.38
N PHE A 81 15.41 -13.82 4.33
CA PHE A 81 14.98 -14.53 3.13
C PHE A 81 13.46 -14.53 3.06
N ASN A 82 12.88 -13.88 2.05
CA ASN A 82 11.44 -13.82 1.86
C ASN A 82 10.99 -14.92 0.87
N PRO A 83 10.23 -15.94 1.32
CA PRO A 83 9.72 -17.01 0.47
C PRO A 83 8.75 -16.54 -0.62
N LEU A 84 8.00 -15.45 -0.39
CA LEU A 84 7.00 -14.94 -1.36
C LEU A 84 7.64 -14.44 -2.65
N SER A 85 8.85 -13.87 -2.55
CA SER A 85 9.58 -13.36 -3.71
C SER A 85 10.80 -14.21 -4.08
N MET A 86 11.10 -15.26 -3.31
CA MET A 86 12.32 -16.07 -3.42
C MET A 86 13.59 -15.20 -3.45
N ARG A 87 13.60 -14.12 -2.67
CA ARG A 87 14.65 -13.10 -2.63
C ARG A 87 14.93 -12.67 -1.20
N PHE A 88 16.13 -12.17 -0.95
CA PHE A 88 16.45 -11.53 0.31
C PHE A 88 15.87 -10.11 0.37
N ALA A 89 15.13 -9.80 1.44
CA ALA A 89 14.87 -8.44 1.85
C ALA A 89 16.17 -7.81 2.39
N ARG A 90 16.38 -6.55 2.04
CA ARG A 90 17.56 -5.79 2.46
C ARG A 90 17.37 -5.32 3.90
N LYS A 91 18.42 -5.40 4.72
CA LYS A 91 18.46 -4.73 6.02
C LYS A 91 18.34 -3.21 5.80
N ALA A 92 17.29 -2.62 6.36
CA ALA A 92 17.06 -1.18 6.29
C ALA A 92 18.19 -0.40 6.98
N THR A 93 18.71 0.61 6.30
CA THR A 93 19.58 1.62 6.90
C THR A 93 18.73 2.71 7.57
N ARG A 94 19.37 3.61 8.32
CA ARG A 94 18.69 4.79 8.87
C ARG A 94 18.09 5.66 7.77
N GLN A 95 18.85 5.89 6.69
CA GLN A 95 18.36 6.62 5.51
C GLN A 95 17.13 5.94 4.90
N ASP A 96 17.12 4.61 4.76
CA ASP A 96 15.95 3.90 4.22
C ASP A 96 14.70 4.11 5.10
N ILE A 97 14.86 4.18 6.42
CA ILE A 97 13.77 4.43 7.37
C ILE A 97 13.28 5.88 7.25
N ASP A 98 14.21 6.83 7.17
CA ASP A 98 13.91 8.25 7.01
C ASP A 98 13.15 8.47 5.69
N ASP A 99 13.60 7.85 4.59
CA ASP A 99 12.95 7.91 3.28
C ASP A 99 11.53 7.31 3.30
N VAL A 100 11.32 6.16 3.98
CA VAL A 100 10.00 5.54 4.11
C VAL A 100 9.06 6.37 4.99
N THR A 101 9.58 7.03 6.01
CA THR A 101 8.78 7.87 6.93
C THR A 101 8.37 9.19 6.29
N ALA A 102 9.20 9.72 5.39
CA ALA A 102 8.94 10.96 4.67
C ALA A 102 8.13 10.80 3.37
N ALA A 103 7.81 9.56 2.99
CA ALA A 103 7.13 9.21 1.73
C ALA A 103 5.64 9.62 1.68
#